data_AF-A0A1F3LPA8-F1
#
_entry.id   AF-A0A1F3LPA8-F1
#
_cell.length_a   1.000
_cell.length_b   1.000
_cell.length_c   1.000
_cell.angle_alpha   90.00
_cell.angle_beta   90.00
_cell.angle_gamma   90.00
#
_symmetry.space_group_name_H-M   'P 1'
#
loop_
_entity.id
_entity.type
_entity.pdbx_description
1 polymer ?
#
loop_
_entity_poly.entity_id
_entity_poly.type
_entity_poly.pdbx_seq_one_letter_code
_entity_poly.pdbx_strand_id
1 'polypeptide(L)'
;MGVFISYSSKDKNFVERLSKKLVENRVGVWLDKWEMKPGDSLIDKIQNGLEDSSFLLVVLSNHYVQSEWCRKEQNSGLIKEINSKKVVVIPILLEDCPIPIFLQEKVYADFRENFDDGFTELFRSLSIIANDYMGRFYNQGLTVDFAFNWGMLDDSFFVWLDFINFHNKTERTFLLQVEIEGNDVTTKRFEEHLKNNREWIMPEAVLLGLHEHPQLSSLEIRISNDLPYYNRVAIRDISSEQIFYVTIRGVLTGKDDGGDILIHFNDYTTCLMGDRHERFSGYKK
;
A
#
# COMPACT_ATOMS: atom_id res chain seq x y z
N MET A 1 -4.65 -4.24 0.95
CA MET A 1 -5.66 -3.49 0.19
C MET A 1 -5.98 -4.25 -1.09
N GLY A 2 -7.25 -4.49 -1.40
CA GLY A 2 -7.68 -5.15 -2.64
C GLY A 2 -8.36 -4.17 -3.59
N VAL A 3 -8.26 -4.43 -4.89
CA VAL A 3 -8.97 -3.71 -5.94
C VAL A 3 -10.09 -4.59 -6.48
N PHE A 4 -11.30 -4.05 -6.41
CA PHE A 4 -12.49 -4.63 -7.02
C PHE A 4 -12.78 -3.90 -8.31
N ILE A 5 -13.08 -4.64 -9.38
CA ILE A 5 -13.43 -4.04 -10.67
C ILE A 5 -14.87 -4.39 -10.99
N SER A 6 -15.73 -3.38 -11.00
CA SER A 6 -17.11 -3.49 -11.46
C SER A 6 -17.18 -3.12 -12.94
N TYR A 7 -17.68 -4.04 -13.76
CA TYR A 7 -17.69 -3.90 -15.22
C TYR A 7 -18.85 -4.68 -15.84
N SER A 8 -19.23 -4.30 -17.08
CA SER A 8 -20.17 -5.10 -17.86
C SER A 8 -19.48 -6.36 -18.39
N SER A 9 -20.17 -7.49 -18.43
CA SER A 9 -19.64 -8.72 -19.06
C SER A 9 -19.12 -8.51 -20.50
N LYS A 10 -19.65 -7.50 -21.20
CA LYS A 10 -19.20 -7.11 -22.55
C LYS A 10 -17.83 -6.45 -22.58
N ASP A 11 -17.39 -5.87 -21.46
CA ASP A 11 -16.11 -5.16 -21.34
C ASP A 11 -15.00 -6.08 -20.78
N LYS A 12 -15.26 -7.38 -20.67
CA LYS A 12 -14.37 -8.37 -20.04
C LYS A 12 -12.96 -8.36 -20.62
N ASN A 13 -12.81 -8.21 -21.93
CA ASN A 13 -11.49 -8.21 -22.57
C ASN A 13 -10.60 -7.05 -22.07
N PHE A 14 -11.18 -5.85 -21.96
CA PHE A 14 -10.50 -4.68 -21.40
C PHE A 14 -10.12 -4.93 -19.94
N VAL A 15 -11.06 -5.46 -19.16
CA VAL A 15 -10.87 -5.70 -17.73
C VAL A 15 -9.84 -6.80 -17.45
N GLU A 16 -9.77 -7.86 -18.25
CA GLU A 16 -8.72 -8.87 -18.18
C GLU A 16 -7.34 -8.26 -18.45
N ARG A 17 -7.23 -7.40 -19.48
CA ARG A 17 -6.00 -6.68 -19.79
C ARG A 17 -5.58 -5.74 -18.65
N LEU A 18 -6.53 -4.96 -18.13
CA LEU A 18 -6.32 -4.06 -17.00
C LEU A 18 -5.87 -4.83 -15.74
N SER A 19 -6.55 -5.93 -15.44
CA SER A 19 -6.26 -6.74 -14.27
C SER A 19 -4.90 -7.40 -14.36
N LYS A 20 -4.52 -7.91 -15.53
CA LYS A 20 -3.19 -8.44 -15.75
C LYS A 20 -2.12 -7.38 -15.48
N LYS A 21 -2.31 -6.16 -16.01
CA LYS A 21 -1.40 -5.03 -15.79
C LYS A 21 -1.34 -4.62 -14.31
N LEU A 22 -2.48 -4.62 -13.60
CA LEU A 22 -2.53 -4.36 -12.16
C LEU A 22 -1.79 -5.44 -11.35
N VAL A 23 -1.99 -6.72 -11.66
CA VAL A 23 -1.29 -7.85 -11.01
C VAL A 23 0.21 -7.83 -11.31
N GLU A 24 0.61 -7.49 -12.53
CA GLU A 24 2.01 -7.26 -12.90
C GLU A 24 2.66 -6.15 -12.05
N ASN A 25 1.87 -5.21 -11.53
CA ASN A 25 2.30 -4.17 -10.60
C ASN A 25 1.88 -4.49 -9.14
N ARG A 26 1.70 -5.78 -8.82
CA ARG A 26 1.40 -6.33 -7.47
C ARG A 26 0.13 -5.79 -6.78
N VAL A 27 -0.80 -5.25 -7.55
CA VAL A 27 -2.11 -4.88 -7.04
C VAL A 27 -3.01 -6.13 -7.00
N GLY A 28 -3.53 -6.47 -5.83
CA GLY A 28 -4.44 -7.61 -5.67
C GLY A 28 -5.81 -7.32 -6.28
N VAL A 29 -6.16 -8.01 -7.37
CA VAL A 29 -7.42 -7.78 -8.12
C VAL A 29 -8.43 -8.91 -7.92
N TRP A 30 -9.70 -8.56 -7.72
CA TRP A 30 -10.82 -9.50 -7.64
C TRP A 30 -11.78 -9.34 -8.82
N LEU A 31 -11.71 -10.27 -9.78
CA LEU A 31 -12.45 -10.22 -11.05
C LEU A 31 -13.80 -10.94 -11.03
N ASP A 32 -13.79 -12.23 -10.68
CA ASP A 32 -14.92 -13.14 -10.96
C ASP A 32 -16.19 -12.85 -10.14
N LYS A 33 -16.05 -12.18 -8.99
CA LYS A 33 -17.18 -11.83 -8.12
C LYS A 33 -17.96 -10.59 -8.59
N TRP A 34 -17.45 -9.83 -9.56
CA TRP A 34 -17.88 -8.44 -9.82
C TRP A 34 -18.26 -8.14 -11.28
N GLU A 35 -18.29 -9.16 -12.13
CA GLU A 35 -18.86 -9.09 -13.48
C GLU A 35 -20.37 -8.80 -13.41
N MET A 36 -20.84 -7.71 -14.00
CA MET A 36 -22.27 -7.34 -14.00
C MET A 36 -23.03 -8.02 -15.15
N LYS A 37 -24.06 -8.77 -14.80
CA LYS A 37 -25.03 -9.36 -15.74
C LYS A 37 -26.36 -8.60 -15.72
N PRO A 38 -27.18 -8.69 -16.78
CA PRO A 38 -28.52 -8.12 -16.77
C PRO A 38 -29.33 -8.65 -15.56
N GLY A 39 -29.84 -7.73 -14.73
CA GLY A 39 -30.58 -8.05 -13.51
C GLY A 39 -29.75 -8.07 -12.22
N ASP A 40 -28.43 -7.91 -12.27
CA ASP A 40 -27.58 -7.88 -11.07
C ASP A 40 -27.73 -6.54 -10.30
N SER A 41 -27.81 -6.63 -8.97
CA SER A 41 -27.67 -5.49 -8.05
C SER A 41 -26.21 -5.35 -7.62
N LEU A 42 -25.57 -4.24 -7.96
CA LEU A 42 -24.20 -3.96 -7.50
C LEU A 42 -24.15 -3.54 -6.03
N ILE A 43 -25.25 -3.01 -5.46
CA ILE A 43 -25.37 -2.80 -4.00
C ILE A 43 -25.21 -4.13 -3.27
N ASP A 44 -25.87 -5.19 -3.75
CA ASP A 44 -25.81 -6.51 -3.12
C ASP A 44 -24.40 -7.11 -3.24
N LYS A 45 -23.71 -6.85 -4.37
CA LYS A 45 -22.30 -7.25 -4.52
C LYS A 45 -21.40 -6.47 -3.55
N ILE A 46 -21.60 -5.17 -3.38
CA ILE A 46 -20.92 -4.32 -2.39
C ILE A 46 -21.14 -4.84 -0.97
N GLN A 47 -22.37 -5.17 -0.61
CA GLN A 47 -22.69 -5.72 0.71
C GLN A 47 -21.97 -7.05 0.96
N ASN A 48 -21.99 -7.96 -0.01
CA ASN A 48 -21.47 -9.32 0.15
C ASN A 48 -19.96 -9.47 -0.09
N GLY A 49 -19.31 -8.53 -0.76
CA GLY A 49 -17.95 -8.74 -1.27
C GLY A 49 -16.92 -7.66 -0.96
N LEU A 50 -17.33 -6.44 -0.59
CA LEU A 50 -16.37 -5.39 -0.20
C LEU A 50 -16.13 -5.42 1.31
N GLU A 51 -14.87 -5.60 1.70
CA GLU A 51 -14.36 -5.37 3.06
C GLU A 51 -14.03 -3.87 3.25
N ASP A 52 -13.93 -3.44 4.51
CA ASP A 52 -13.53 -2.06 4.86
C ASP A 52 -12.20 -1.68 4.20
N SER A 53 -12.10 -0.46 3.69
CA SER A 53 -10.87 0.09 3.06
C SER A 53 -10.44 -0.61 1.76
N SER A 54 -11.38 -0.79 0.83
CA SER A 54 -11.10 -1.35 -0.49
C SER A 54 -11.24 -0.31 -1.62
N PHE A 55 -10.58 -0.55 -2.75
CA PHE A 55 -10.84 0.24 -3.97
C PHE A 55 -11.93 -0.43 -4.80
N LEU A 56 -12.83 0.39 -5.33
CA LEU A 56 -13.82 -0.04 -6.33
C LEU A 56 -13.57 0.74 -7.62
N LEU A 57 -13.01 0.06 -8.62
CA LEU A 57 -12.92 0.56 -9.99
C LEU A 57 -14.26 0.34 -10.67
N VAL A 58 -14.84 1.40 -11.23
CA VAL A 58 -16.10 1.32 -11.97
C VAL A 58 -15.83 1.58 -13.45
N VAL A 59 -15.92 0.55 -14.28
CA VAL A 59 -15.69 0.64 -15.72
C VAL A 59 -16.93 1.20 -16.40
N LEU A 60 -16.84 2.45 -16.84
CA LEU A 60 -17.89 3.20 -17.51
C LEU A 60 -17.82 2.95 -19.02
N SER A 61 -18.86 2.29 -19.52
CA SER A 61 -19.15 2.09 -20.94
C SER A 61 -20.66 2.26 -21.17
N ASN A 62 -21.11 2.39 -22.41
CA ASN A 62 -22.53 2.37 -22.75
C ASN A 62 -23.19 1.06 -22.31
N HIS A 63 -22.46 -0.05 -22.34
CA HIS A 63 -22.95 -1.34 -21.83
C HIS A 63 -23.13 -1.35 -20.32
N TYR A 64 -22.23 -0.70 -19.58
CA TYR A 64 -22.33 -0.57 -18.13
C TYR A 64 -23.49 0.34 -17.73
N VAL A 65 -23.61 1.51 -18.37
CA VAL A 65 -24.65 2.51 -18.09
C VAL A 65 -26.05 2.00 -18.44
N GLN A 66 -26.19 1.09 -19.41
CA GLN A 66 -27.47 0.46 -19.75
C GLN A 66 -27.89 -0.66 -18.79
N SER A 67 -26.99 -1.14 -17.92
CA SER A 67 -27.33 -2.12 -16.89
C SER A 67 -28.21 -1.49 -15.79
N GLU A 68 -28.91 -2.33 -15.01
CA GLU A 68 -29.86 -1.93 -13.93
C GLU A 68 -29.34 -0.83 -12.98
N TRP A 69 -28.01 -0.65 -12.92
CA TRP A 69 -27.29 0.36 -12.15
C TRP A 69 -27.73 1.80 -12.32
N CYS A 70 -28.16 2.24 -13.52
CA CYS A 70 -28.42 3.67 -13.76
C CYS A 70 -29.80 4.17 -13.31
N ARG A 71 -30.58 3.35 -12.59
CA ARG A 71 -31.87 3.79 -12.04
C ARG A 71 -31.64 4.68 -10.81
N LYS A 72 -32.14 5.92 -10.87
CA LYS A 72 -31.92 6.98 -9.85
C LYS A 72 -32.14 6.54 -8.40
N GLU A 73 -33.07 5.62 -8.12
CA GLU A 73 -33.34 5.12 -6.77
C GLU A 73 -32.15 4.34 -6.16
N GLN A 74 -31.40 3.58 -6.98
CA GLN A 74 -30.28 2.76 -6.52
C GLN A 74 -29.04 3.59 -6.12
N ASN A 75 -28.83 4.75 -6.76
CA ASN A 75 -27.66 5.60 -6.48
C ASN A 75 -27.60 6.11 -5.03
N SER A 76 -28.75 6.32 -4.38
CA SER A 76 -28.79 6.86 -3.01
C SER A 76 -28.38 5.84 -1.94
N GLY A 77 -28.83 4.59 -2.06
CA GLY A 77 -28.43 3.49 -1.18
C GLY A 77 -26.97 3.12 -1.38
N LEU A 78 -26.51 3.15 -2.63
CA LEU A 78 -25.13 2.93 -3.00
C LEU A 78 -24.16 3.93 -2.34
N ILE A 79 -24.43 5.24 -2.45
CA ILE A 79 -23.55 6.27 -1.86
C ILE A 79 -23.42 6.05 -0.35
N LYS A 80 -24.54 5.72 0.33
CA LYS A 80 -24.52 5.42 1.76
C LYS A 80 -23.66 4.20 2.09
N GLU A 81 -23.74 3.15 1.28
CA GLU A 81 -22.98 1.91 1.48
C GLU A 81 -21.47 2.08 1.19
N ILE A 82 -21.13 2.81 0.13
CA ILE A 82 -19.73 3.18 -0.19
C ILE A 82 -19.13 3.99 0.97
N ASN A 83 -19.88 4.98 1.46
CA ASN A 83 -19.44 5.84 2.55
C ASN A 83 -19.34 5.10 3.88
N SER A 84 -20.24 4.16 4.17
CA SER A 84 -20.21 3.37 5.41
C SER A 84 -18.99 2.44 5.48
N LYS A 85 -18.65 1.79 4.36
CA LYS A 85 -17.50 0.87 4.24
C LYS A 85 -16.15 1.56 3.93
N LYS A 86 -16.09 2.90 3.95
CA LYS A 86 -14.89 3.71 3.61
C LYS A 86 -14.25 3.31 2.28
N VAL A 87 -15.08 3.06 1.27
CA VAL A 87 -14.64 2.55 -0.03
C VAL A 87 -14.22 3.70 -0.93
N VAL A 88 -13.05 3.58 -1.54
CA VAL A 88 -12.59 4.57 -2.52
C VAL A 88 -13.04 4.12 -3.91
N VAL A 89 -13.97 4.88 -4.49
CA VAL A 89 -14.47 4.62 -5.85
C VAL A 89 -13.70 5.44 -6.87
N ILE A 90 -13.16 4.76 -7.88
CA ILE A 90 -12.43 5.36 -9.01
C ILE A 90 -13.17 5.02 -10.30
N PRO A 91 -13.76 6.01 -11.00
CA PRO A 91 -14.34 5.78 -12.30
C PRO A 91 -13.25 5.56 -13.37
N ILE A 92 -13.48 4.59 -14.25
CA ILE A 92 -12.63 4.24 -15.39
C ILE A 92 -13.46 4.50 -16.65
N LEU A 93 -13.11 5.52 -17.43
CA LEU A 93 -13.86 5.88 -18.62
C LEU A 93 -13.32 5.12 -19.84
N LEU A 94 -14.08 4.13 -20.32
CA LEU A 94 -13.68 3.31 -21.49
C LEU A 94 -14.13 3.94 -22.81
N GLU A 95 -15.31 4.58 -22.80
CA GLU A 95 -15.91 5.23 -23.96
C GLU A 95 -16.84 6.37 -23.52
N ASP A 96 -17.20 7.24 -24.46
CA ASP A 96 -18.18 8.28 -24.21
C ASP A 96 -19.54 7.67 -23.87
N CYS A 97 -19.97 7.90 -22.62
CA CYS A 97 -21.23 7.40 -22.09
C CYS A 97 -21.79 8.36 -21.02
N PRO A 98 -23.10 8.30 -20.72
CA PRO A 98 -23.70 9.10 -19.66
C PRO A 98 -23.14 8.72 -18.28
N ILE A 99 -22.36 9.61 -17.66
CA ILE A 99 -21.76 9.36 -16.34
C ILE A 99 -22.85 9.41 -15.26
N PRO A 100 -22.99 8.34 -14.43
CA PRO A 100 -23.94 8.33 -13.31
C PRO A 100 -23.70 9.48 -12.34
N ILE A 101 -24.78 10.06 -11.80
CA ILE A 101 -24.75 11.26 -10.95
C ILE A 101 -23.72 11.16 -9.81
N PHE A 102 -23.63 10.00 -9.16
CA PHE A 102 -22.72 9.80 -8.02
C PHE A 102 -21.23 9.76 -8.40
N LEU A 103 -20.90 9.70 -9.69
CA LEU A 103 -19.53 9.73 -10.23
C LEU A 103 -19.21 11.04 -10.96
N GLN A 104 -20.18 11.94 -11.17
CA GLN A 104 -19.97 13.18 -11.93
C GLN A 104 -18.95 14.13 -11.28
N GLU A 105 -18.86 14.13 -9.95
CA GLU A 105 -17.92 14.97 -9.20
C GLU A 105 -16.56 14.29 -8.99
N LYS A 106 -16.37 13.06 -9.50
CA LYS A 106 -15.11 12.33 -9.37
C LYS A 106 -14.27 12.46 -10.63
N VAL A 107 -12.96 12.66 -10.45
CA VAL A 107 -11.99 12.50 -11.52
C VAL A 107 -11.96 11.04 -11.95
N TYR A 108 -11.99 10.78 -13.25
CA TYR A 108 -11.95 9.46 -13.84
C TYR A 108 -10.59 9.21 -14.49
N ALA A 109 -10.13 7.97 -14.49
CA ALA A 109 -9.00 7.56 -15.32
C ALA A 109 -9.51 7.32 -16.76
N ASP A 110 -8.93 8.01 -17.73
CA ASP A 110 -9.42 8.02 -19.11
C ASP A 110 -8.70 6.99 -19.99
N PHE A 111 -9.46 6.01 -20.50
CA PHE A 111 -8.96 4.92 -21.35
C PHE A 111 -9.48 5.01 -22.79
N ARG A 112 -10.15 6.09 -23.18
CA ARG A 112 -10.78 6.24 -24.51
C ARG A 112 -9.78 6.24 -25.66
N GLU A 113 -8.65 6.91 -25.46
CA GLU A 113 -7.63 7.13 -26.50
C GLU A 113 -6.47 6.13 -26.38
N ASN A 114 -5.86 6.03 -25.20
CA ASN A 114 -4.66 5.23 -24.96
C ASN A 114 -4.71 4.48 -23.63
N PHE A 115 -4.50 3.17 -23.69
CA PHE A 115 -4.50 2.29 -22.54
C PHE A 115 -3.38 2.59 -21.54
N ASP A 116 -2.15 2.85 -22.00
CA ASP A 116 -1.01 3.01 -21.10
C ASP A 116 -1.06 4.37 -20.37
N ASP A 117 -1.61 5.40 -21.00
CA ASP A 117 -1.82 6.72 -20.39
C ASP A 117 -2.91 6.64 -19.31
N GLY A 118 -4.08 6.06 -19.64
CA GLY A 118 -5.15 5.81 -18.68
C GLY A 118 -4.71 4.91 -17.52
N PHE A 119 -3.89 3.89 -17.81
CA PHE A 119 -3.32 3.04 -16.76
C PHE A 119 -2.39 3.82 -15.84
N THR A 120 -1.58 4.73 -16.38
CA THR A 120 -0.65 5.54 -15.57
C THR A 120 -1.42 6.46 -14.61
N GLU A 121 -2.50 7.09 -15.07
CA GLU A 121 -3.36 7.93 -14.24
C GLU A 121 -4.08 7.13 -13.14
N LEU A 122 -4.64 5.97 -13.51
CA LEU A 122 -5.24 5.04 -12.56
C LEU A 122 -4.23 4.57 -11.53
N PHE A 123 -3.06 4.11 -11.98
CA PHE A 123 -2.03 3.56 -11.11
C PHE A 123 -1.52 4.62 -10.14
N ARG A 124 -1.33 5.86 -10.58
CA ARG A 124 -1.01 6.98 -9.69
C ARG A 124 -2.08 7.18 -8.60
N SER A 125 -3.35 7.12 -8.97
CA SER A 125 -4.47 7.25 -8.02
C SER A 125 -4.52 6.09 -7.03
N LEU A 126 -4.20 4.88 -7.50
CA LEU A 126 -4.05 3.71 -6.65
C LEU A 126 -2.84 3.83 -5.75
N SER A 127 -1.64 4.22 -6.21
CA SER A 127 -0.41 4.35 -5.41
C SER A 127 -0.46 5.47 -4.36
N ILE A 128 -1.19 6.55 -4.62
CA ILE A 128 -1.39 7.63 -3.63
C ILE A 128 -2.21 7.14 -2.42
N ILE A 129 -3.06 6.12 -2.60
CA ILE A 129 -4.06 5.70 -1.62
C ILE A 129 -3.80 4.26 -1.11
N ALA A 130 -3.31 3.38 -1.96
CA ALA A 130 -2.68 2.10 -1.66
C ALA A 130 -1.24 2.45 -1.34
N ASN A 131 -0.96 2.62 -0.06
CA ASN A 131 0.38 2.93 0.43
C ASN A 131 1.37 1.92 -0.19
N ASP A 132 2.17 2.29 -1.20
CA ASP A 132 3.23 1.44 -1.82
C ASP A 132 4.25 0.94 -0.77
N TYR A 133 4.13 1.50 0.41
CA TYR A 133 4.95 1.34 1.57
C TYR A 133 4.34 0.36 2.58
N MET A 134 3.14 -0.19 2.31
CA MET A 134 2.55 -1.28 3.09
C MET A 134 2.62 -2.60 2.33
N GLY A 135 2.76 -3.71 3.04
CA GLY A 135 2.83 -5.03 2.41
C GLY A 135 2.79 -6.18 3.40
N ARG A 136 2.91 -7.40 2.87
CA ARG A 136 2.98 -8.63 3.67
C ARG A 136 4.08 -9.54 3.15
N PHE A 137 4.86 -10.12 4.04
CA PHE A 137 5.78 -11.21 3.73
C PHE A 137 5.70 -12.32 4.79
N TYR A 138 6.30 -13.47 4.48
CA TYR A 138 6.36 -14.61 5.38
C TYR A 138 7.80 -14.86 5.80
N ASN A 139 8.06 -14.96 7.10
CA ASN A 139 9.39 -15.19 7.64
C ASN A 139 9.34 -16.29 8.71
N GLN A 140 10.00 -17.42 8.48
CA GLN A 140 10.15 -18.52 9.46
C GLN A 140 8.83 -18.94 10.17
N GLY A 141 7.72 -18.97 9.44
CA GLY A 141 6.40 -19.33 9.99
C GLY A 141 5.60 -18.18 10.60
N LEU A 142 6.16 -16.96 10.59
CA LEU A 142 5.45 -15.72 10.88
C LEU A 142 4.81 -15.17 9.60
N THR A 143 3.60 -14.64 9.75
CA THR A 143 3.02 -13.72 8.77
C THR A 143 3.36 -12.31 9.23
N VAL A 144 4.04 -11.53 8.39
CA VAL A 144 4.50 -10.18 8.75
C VAL A 144 3.76 -9.18 7.87
N ASP A 145 2.90 -8.38 8.50
CA ASP A 145 2.34 -7.18 7.88
C ASP A 145 3.26 -6.00 8.19
N PHE A 146 3.53 -5.16 7.21
CA PHE A 146 4.42 -4.02 7.42
C PHE A 146 3.90 -2.74 6.79
N ALA A 147 4.34 -1.62 7.35
CA ALA A 147 4.19 -0.28 6.83
C ALA A 147 5.54 0.43 6.83
N PHE A 148 5.77 1.25 5.83
CA PHE A 148 6.95 2.06 5.63
C PHE A 148 6.45 3.49 5.39
N ASN A 149 6.96 4.47 6.09
CA ASN A 149 6.53 5.86 5.96
C ASN A 149 7.76 6.73 6.05
N TRP A 150 7.82 7.83 5.31
CA TRP A 150 8.97 8.72 5.31
C TRP A 150 8.52 10.09 4.87
N GLY A 151 9.26 11.12 5.24
CA GLY A 151 8.90 12.48 4.93
C GLY A 151 9.56 13.47 5.87
N MET A 152 8.87 14.59 6.07
CA MET A 152 9.23 15.63 7.03
C MET A 152 8.25 15.59 8.21
N LEU A 153 8.76 15.61 9.43
CA LEU A 153 7.99 15.73 10.67
C LEU A 153 8.75 16.65 11.62
N ASP A 154 8.09 17.67 12.15
CA ASP A 154 8.66 18.65 13.09
C ASP A 154 10.04 19.19 12.64
N ASP A 155 10.13 19.58 11.37
CA ASP A 155 11.34 20.10 10.70
C ASP A 155 12.51 19.10 10.58
N SER A 156 12.27 17.80 10.78
CA SER A 156 13.26 16.73 10.60
C SER A 156 12.83 15.72 9.54
N PHE A 157 13.79 15.22 8.76
CA PHE A 157 13.56 14.05 7.91
C PHE A 157 13.33 12.81 8.77
N PHE A 158 12.28 12.05 8.47
CA PHE A 158 11.99 10.79 9.14
C PHE A 158 11.77 9.64 8.16
N VAL A 159 12.04 8.43 8.64
CA VAL A 159 11.61 7.15 8.06
C VAL A 159 11.13 6.25 9.19
N TRP A 160 9.93 5.70 9.07
CA TRP A 160 9.33 4.74 10.00
C TRP A 160 9.04 3.43 9.30
N LEU A 161 9.38 2.32 9.94
CA LEU A 161 9.00 0.96 9.55
C LEU A 161 8.28 0.31 10.71
N ASP A 162 7.03 -0.08 10.50
CA ASP A 162 6.26 -0.87 11.46
C ASP A 162 6.09 -2.29 10.91
N PHE A 163 6.39 -3.30 11.71
CA PHE A 163 6.17 -4.71 11.40
C PHE A 163 5.29 -5.35 12.46
N ILE A 164 4.13 -5.84 12.05
CA ILE A 164 3.21 -6.62 12.86
C ILE A 164 3.39 -8.08 12.50
N ASN A 165 3.87 -8.86 13.46
CA ASN A 165 4.27 -10.23 13.25
C ASN A 165 3.26 -11.16 13.90
N PHE A 166 2.63 -12.02 13.12
CA PHE A 166 1.64 -12.99 13.59
C PHE A 166 2.19 -14.41 13.51
N HIS A 167 2.25 -15.10 14.66
CA HIS A 167 2.63 -16.50 14.71
C HIS A 167 1.38 -17.39 14.73
N ASN A 168 1.03 -17.95 13.57
CA ASN A 168 -0.24 -18.67 13.36
C ASN A 168 -0.44 -19.90 14.26
N LYS A 169 0.63 -20.48 14.82
CA LYS A 169 0.53 -21.68 15.68
C LYS A 169 0.38 -21.38 17.17
N THR A 170 0.84 -20.22 17.62
CA THR A 170 0.91 -19.88 19.06
C THR A 170 0.05 -18.67 19.42
N GLU A 171 -0.67 -18.10 18.44
CA GLU A 171 -1.48 -16.87 18.59
C GLU A 171 -0.68 -15.67 19.15
N ARG A 172 0.65 -15.72 19.05
CA ARG A 172 1.52 -14.62 19.49
C ARG A 172 1.61 -13.56 18.41
N THR A 173 1.53 -12.31 18.83
CA THR A 173 1.76 -11.17 17.96
C THR A 173 2.85 -10.29 18.54
N PHE A 174 3.77 -9.78 17.74
CA PHE A 174 4.68 -8.73 18.23
C PHE A 174 4.81 -7.61 17.23
N LEU A 175 4.97 -6.41 17.77
CA LEU A 175 5.23 -5.20 17.02
C LEU A 175 6.73 -4.93 17.06
N LEU A 176 7.34 -4.78 15.89
CA LEU A 176 8.69 -4.27 15.73
C LEU A 176 8.59 -2.93 15.00
N GLN A 177 9.10 -1.87 15.62
CA GLN A 177 9.11 -0.52 15.08
C GLN A 177 10.56 -0.10 14.84
N VAL A 178 10.83 0.49 13.68
CA VAL A 178 12.13 1.09 13.35
C VAL A 178 11.87 2.54 12.98
N GLU A 179 12.27 3.43 13.86
CA GLU A 179 12.16 4.87 13.67
C GLU A 179 13.53 5.43 13.31
N ILE A 180 13.59 6.23 12.26
CA ILE A 180 14.83 6.78 11.74
C ILE A 180 14.65 8.27 11.58
N GLU A 181 15.59 9.01 12.14
CA GLU A 181 15.62 10.47 12.08
C GLU A 181 16.93 10.95 11.45
N GLY A 182 16.84 11.86 10.49
CA GLY A 182 18.00 12.51 9.91
C GLY A 182 18.52 13.65 10.78
N ASN A 183 19.83 13.89 10.80
CA ASN A 183 20.36 15.17 11.29
C ASN A 183 20.02 16.33 10.33
N ASP A 184 20.26 17.57 10.74
CA ASP A 184 20.00 18.77 9.94
C ASP A 184 20.55 18.72 8.51
N VAL A 185 21.72 18.09 8.32
CA VAL A 185 22.34 17.93 7.00
C VAL A 185 21.52 16.99 6.12
N THR A 186 21.15 15.82 6.66
CA THR A 186 20.25 14.87 6.00
C THR A 186 18.91 15.53 5.68
N THR A 187 18.33 16.26 6.62
CA THR A 187 17.05 16.94 6.45
C THR A 187 17.10 17.95 5.30
N LYS A 188 18.08 18.86 5.28
CA LYS A 188 18.24 19.82 4.18
C LYS A 188 18.40 19.13 2.83
N ARG A 189 19.14 18.03 2.78
CA ARG A 189 19.30 17.26 1.55
C ARG A 189 18.00 16.60 1.11
N PHE A 190 17.19 16.11 2.05
CA PHE A 190 15.86 15.59 1.73
C PHE A 190 14.92 16.69 1.18
N GLU A 191 14.95 17.90 1.75
CA GLU A 191 14.20 19.05 1.21
C GLU A 191 14.62 19.40 -0.22
N GLU A 192 15.92 19.32 -0.53
CA GLU A 192 16.41 19.48 -1.91
C GLU A 192 15.88 18.38 -2.84
N HIS A 193 15.83 17.14 -2.37
CA HIS A 193 15.23 16.04 -3.12
C HIS A 193 13.73 16.27 -3.37
N LEU A 194 12.98 16.70 -2.36
CA LEU A 194 11.55 17.07 -2.47
C LEU A 194 11.33 18.16 -3.52
N LYS A 195 12.12 19.24 -3.49
CA LYS A 195 12.01 20.35 -4.47
C LYS A 195 12.24 19.89 -5.92
N ASN A 196 12.96 18.80 -6.10
CA ASN A 196 13.31 18.26 -7.41
C ASN A 196 12.47 17.03 -7.81
N ASN A 197 11.40 16.69 -7.07
CA ASN A 197 10.60 15.46 -7.26
C ASN A 197 11.45 14.17 -7.25
N ARG A 198 12.44 14.12 -6.34
CA ARG A 198 13.37 12.99 -6.15
C ARG A 198 13.37 12.50 -4.71
N GLU A 199 12.28 12.70 -3.99
CA GLU A 199 12.10 12.36 -2.58
C GLU A 199 12.29 10.86 -2.28
N TRP A 200 12.11 9.98 -3.26
CA TRP A 200 12.33 8.54 -3.16
C TRP A 200 13.81 8.14 -2.96
N ILE A 201 14.78 9.01 -3.27
CA ILE A 201 16.21 8.68 -3.19
C ILE A 201 16.63 8.40 -1.75
N MET A 202 16.20 9.26 -0.82
CA MET A 202 16.59 9.17 0.58
C MET A 202 16.08 7.90 1.29
N PRO A 203 14.77 7.55 1.23
CA PRO A 203 14.28 6.30 1.82
C PRO A 203 14.91 5.06 1.17
N GLU A 204 15.22 5.09 -0.14
CA GLU A 204 15.94 3.99 -0.81
C GLU A 204 17.36 3.82 -0.22
N ALA A 205 18.09 4.91 -0.01
CA ALA A 205 19.40 4.91 0.62
C ALA A 205 19.34 4.43 2.08
N VAL A 206 18.30 4.82 2.83
CA VAL A 206 18.08 4.37 4.20
C VAL A 206 17.86 2.85 4.24
N LEU A 207 17.00 2.28 3.39
CA LEU A 207 16.78 0.82 3.35
C LEU A 207 18.06 0.05 3.03
N LEU A 208 18.86 0.54 2.09
CA LEU A 208 20.17 -0.03 1.79
C LEU A 208 21.10 0.04 3.00
N GLY A 209 21.15 1.20 3.66
CA GLY A 209 21.93 1.41 4.88
C GLY A 209 21.53 0.45 6.00
N LEU A 210 20.24 0.23 6.23
CA LEU A 210 19.76 -0.72 7.24
C LEU A 210 20.21 -2.16 6.93
N HIS A 211 20.18 -2.55 5.66
CA HIS A 211 20.52 -3.89 5.21
C HIS A 211 22.03 -4.18 5.27
N GLU A 212 22.85 -3.20 4.86
CA GLU A 212 24.30 -3.39 4.73
C GLU A 212 25.08 -3.02 6.01
N HIS A 213 24.49 -2.26 6.95
CA HIS A 213 25.20 -1.81 8.13
C HIS A 213 25.60 -2.98 9.04
N PRO A 214 26.90 -3.20 9.35
CA PRO A 214 27.39 -4.42 10.01
C PRO A 214 26.74 -4.73 11.37
N GLN A 215 26.41 -3.69 12.15
CA GLN A 215 25.75 -3.87 13.45
C GLN A 215 24.28 -4.26 13.32
N LEU A 216 23.61 -3.84 12.24
CA LEU A 216 22.19 -4.09 12.00
C LEU A 216 22.00 -5.43 11.28
N SER A 217 22.85 -5.74 10.30
CA SER A 217 22.82 -6.99 9.55
C SER A 217 23.12 -8.23 10.41
N SER A 218 23.76 -8.05 11.57
CA SER A 218 24.02 -9.10 12.56
C SER A 218 23.17 -8.98 13.83
N LEU A 219 22.20 -8.05 13.86
CA LEU A 219 21.41 -7.77 15.05
C LEU A 219 20.41 -8.89 15.34
N GLU A 220 20.57 -9.50 16.51
CA GLU A 220 19.58 -10.40 17.11
C GLU A 220 18.70 -9.64 18.09
N ILE A 221 17.40 -9.71 17.88
CA ILE A 221 16.40 -9.02 18.69
C ILE A 221 15.69 -10.08 19.54
N ARG A 222 15.86 -9.97 20.85
CA ARG A 222 15.16 -10.79 21.84
C ARG A 222 14.05 -9.97 22.48
N ILE A 223 12.81 -10.38 22.27
CA ILE A 223 11.62 -9.74 22.85
C ILE A 223 11.09 -10.68 23.94
N SER A 224 11.02 -10.18 25.17
CA SER A 224 10.46 -10.89 26.32
C SER A 224 9.15 -10.23 26.79
N ASN A 225 8.40 -10.91 27.66
CA ASN A 225 7.13 -10.40 28.19
C ASN A 225 7.29 -9.16 29.06
N ASP A 226 8.38 -9.08 29.80
CA ASP A 226 8.50 -8.15 30.92
C ASP A 226 8.96 -6.75 30.50
N LEU A 227 9.65 -6.64 29.36
CA LEU A 227 10.26 -5.39 28.91
C LEU A 227 10.26 -5.27 27.38
N PRO A 228 9.99 -4.06 26.84
CA PRO A 228 10.18 -3.81 25.43
C PRO A 228 11.67 -3.92 25.07
N TYR A 229 11.96 -4.51 23.91
CA TYR A 229 13.28 -4.41 23.30
C TYR A 229 13.50 -2.97 22.84
N TYR A 230 14.72 -2.46 23.06
CA TYR A 230 15.14 -1.14 22.59
C TYR A 230 16.60 -1.19 22.14
N ASN A 231 16.88 -0.67 20.96
CA ASN A 231 18.22 -0.50 20.43
C ASN A 231 18.31 0.80 19.63
N ARG A 232 19.44 1.51 19.71
CA ARG A 232 19.68 2.73 18.94
C ARG A 232 21.06 2.70 18.31
N VAL A 233 21.11 2.94 17.00
CA VAL A 233 22.33 2.94 16.17
C VAL A 233 22.33 4.21 15.31
N ALA A 234 23.51 4.75 15.03
CA ALA A 234 23.66 5.85 14.08
C ALA A 234 24.37 5.34 12.82
N ILE A 235 23.71 5.39 11.67
CA ILE A 235 24.32 5.14 10.37
C ILE A 235 24.87 6.47 9.88
N ARG A 236 26.18 6.53 9.57
CA ARG A 236 26.86 7.77 9.17
C ARG A 236 27.44 7.61 7.77
N ASP A 237 27.12 8.55 6.90
CA ASP A 237 27.84 8.70 5.63
C ASP A 237 28.98 9.71 5.82
N ILE A 238 30.20 9.17 5.93
CA ILE A 238 31.42 9.95 6.19
C ILE A 238 31.68 10.96 5.07
N SER A 239 31.22 10.69 3.85
CA SER A 239 31.48 11.55 2.69
C SER A 239 30.57 12.78 2.62
N SER A 240 29.44 12.77 3.33
CA SER A 240 28.39 13.79 3.20
C SER A 240 27.88 14.37 4.51
N GLU A 241 28.49 14.03 5.65
CA GLU A 241 28.07 14.43 7.01
C GLU A 241 26.62 14.06 7.39
N GLN A 242 25.96 13.25 6.55
CA GLN A 242 24.63 12.75 6.81
C GLN A 242 24.67 11.69 7.91
N ILE A 243 23.74 11.82 8.85
CA ILE A 243 23.54 10.86 9.92
C ILE A 243 22.07 10.47 9.92
N PHE A 244 21.82 9.16 10.04
CA PHE A 244 20.52 8.56 10.29
C PHE A 244 20.54 7.91 11.67
N TYR A 245 19.76 8.43 12.60
CA TYR A 245 19.59 7.86 13.93
C TYR A 245 18.48 6.81 13.87
N VAL A 246 18.87 5.54 13.89
CA VAL A 246 17.96 4.39 13.84
C VAL A 246 17.63 3.96 15.27
N THR A 247 16.35 3.93 15.60
CA THR A 247 15.80 3.45 16.86
C THR A 247 14.92 2.24 16.57
N ILE A 248 15.23 1.09 17.16
CA ILE A 248 14.49 -0.15 16.99
C ILE A 248 13.80 -0.47 18.31
N ARG A 249 12.49 -0.67 18.27
CA ARG A 249 11.67 -1.03 19.42
C ARG A 249 10.87 -2.30 19.13
N GLY A 250 10.95 -3.27 20.02
CA GLY A 250 10.17 -4.52 19.93
C GLY A 250 9.25 -4.68 21.13
N VAL A 251 7.97 -4.97 20.90
CA VAL A 251 7.00 -5.17 21.97
C VAL A 251 6.17 -6.43 21.67
N LEU A 252 6.13 -7.35 22.63
CA LEU A 252 5.24 -8.50 22.55
C LEU A 252 3.80 -8.08 22.87
N THR A 253 2.85 -8.65 22.15
CA THR A 253 1.41 -8.41 22.32
C THR A 253 0.63 -9.73 22.25
N GLY A 254 -0.54 -9.78 22.85
CA GLY A 254 -1.37 -11.00 22.87
C GLY A 254 -1.15 -11.85 24.13
N LYS A 255 -1.29 -13.17 23.99
CA LYS A 255 -1.33 -14.10 25.13
C LYS A 255 0.07 -14.46 25.60
N ASP A 256 0.34 -14.21 26.88
CA ASP A 256 1.57 -14.60 27.56
C ASP A 256 1.56 -16.11 27.86
N ASP A 257 2.57 -16.81 27.36
CA ASP A 257 2.84 -18.23 27.60
C ASP A 257 4.27 -18.48 28.16
N GLY A 258 4.95 -17.42 28.62
CA GLY A 258 6.23 -17.47 29.32
C GLY A 258 7.47 -17.68 28.44
N GLY A 259 7.39 -17.57 27.11
CA GLY A 259 8.53 -17.78 26.21
C GLY A 259 8.98 -16.52 25.47
N ASP A 260 10.29 -16.30 25.39
CA ASP A 260 10.86 -15.20 24.60
C ASP A 260 10.78 -15.46 23.09
N ILE A 261 10.78 -14.38 22.30
CA ILE A 261 10.92 -14.41 20.85
C ILE A 261 12.32 -13.93 20.47
N LEU A 262 13.01 -14.71 19.64
CA LEU A 262 14.27 -14.31 19.02
C LEU A 262 14.04 -14.13 17.52
N ILE A 263 14.44 -12.98 16.98
CA ILE A 263 14.41 -12.70 15.55
C ILE A 263 15.74 -12.10 15.09
N HIS A 264 16.08 -12.34 13.82
CA HIS A 264 17.21 -11.70 13.16
C HIS A 264 16.71 -10.49 12.38
N PHE A 265 17.20 -9.29 12.71
CA PHE A 265 16.76 -8.06 12.04
C PHE A 265 17.03 -8.09 10.53
N ASN A 266 18.10 -8.77 10.13
CA ASN A 266 18.48 -8.92 8.73
C ASN A 266 17.39 -9.59 7.87
N ASP A 267 16.59 -10.50 8.43
CA ASP A 267 15.51 -11.15 7.69
C ASP A 267 14.48 -10.13 7.18
N TYR A 268 14.14 -9.14 8.01
CA TYR A 268 13.20 -8.07 7.69
C TYR A 268 13.76 -7.15 6.61
N THR A 269 15.00 -6.71 6.76
CA THR A 269 15.64 -5.84 5.76
C THR A 269 15.82 -6.56 4.42
N THR A 270 16.15 -7.86 4.43
CA THR A 270 16.26 -8.69 3.22
C THR A 270 14.91 -8.77 2.48
N CYS A 271 13.81 -8.98 3.21
CA CYS A 271 12.47 -8.97 2.62
C CYS A 271 12.11 -7.61 2.00
N LEU A 272 12.44 -6.50 2.67
CA LEU A 272 12.22 -5.16 2.12
C LEU A 272 13.07 -4.88 0.87
N MET A 273 14.26 -5.46 0.80
CA MET A 273 15.17 -5.32 -0.34
C MET A 273 14.71 -6.08 -1.58
N GLY A 274 14.03 -7.23 -1.42
CA GLY A 274 13.47 -8.00 -2.52
C GLY A 274 12.48 -7.20 -3.39
N ASP A 275 11.76 -6.27 -2.78
CA ASP A 275 10.73 -5.45 -3.43
C ASP A 275 11.19 -4.01 -3.72
N ARG A 276 12.46 -3.69 -3.42
CA ARG A 276 13.03 -2.35 -3.53
C ARG A 276 12.89 -1.76 -4.94
N HIS A 277 13.17 -2.54 -5.98
CA HIS A 277 13.12 -2.04 -7.36
C HIS A 277 11.71 -1.61 -7.77
N GLU A 278 10.68 -2.32 -7.33
CA GLU A 278 9.30 -2.03 -7.67
C GLU A 278 8.72 -0.90 -6.82
N ARG A 279 9.08 -0.84 -5.54
CA ARG A 279 8.63 0.20 -4.59
C ARG A 279 9.06 1.62 -4.97
N PHE A 280 10.14 1.77 -5.75
CA PHE A 280 10.64 3.07 -6.20
C PHE A 280 10.69 3.23 -7.72
N SER A 281 10.29 2.23 -8.52
CA SER A 281 10.34 2.30 -9.99
C SER A 281 9.39 3.36 -10.57
N GLY A 282 8.25 3.59 -9.92
CA GLY A 282 7.26 4.61 -10.33
C GLY A 282 7.79 6.04 -10.30
N TYR A 283 8.88 6.30 -9.56
CA TYR A 283 9.46 7.63 -9.37
C TYR A 283 10.75 7.87 -10.16
N LYS A 284 11.29 6.85 -10.86
CA LYS A 284 12.55 6.94 -11.62
C LYS A 284 12.38 7.46 -13.06
N LYS A 285 11.22 8.01 -13.42
CA LYS A 285 10.92 8.56 -14.77
C LYS A 285 10.88 10.08 -14.79
#